data_AF-A0A2V9C9I2-F1
#
_entry.id   AF-A0A2V9C9I2-F1
#
_cell.length_a   1.000
_cell.length_b   1.000
_cell.length_c   1.000
_cell.angle_alpha   90.00
_cell.angle_beta   90.00
_cell.angle_gamma   90.00
#
_symmetry.space_group_name_H-M   'P 1'
#
loop_
_entity.id
_entity.type
_entity.pdbx_description
1 polymer ?
#
loop_
_entity_poly.entity_id
_entity_poly.type
_entity_poly.pdbx_seq_one_letter_code
_entity_poly.pdbx_strand_id
1 'polypeptide(L)' 'LLDLSDRIREMIIDRRPTSEIKRAAREEGMTFLREAGIAKVRAGITTLREINKVTFIE' A
#
# COMPACT_ATOMS: atom_id res chain seq x y z
N LEU A 1 -0.86 -6.31 -4.13
CA LEU A 1 -2.19 -5.92 -4.66
C LEU A 1 -3.16 -5.94 -3.49
N LEU A 2 -4.24 -5.15 -3.54
CA LEU A 2 -5.30 -5.26 -2.53
C LEU A 2 -6.27 -6.34 -2.96
N ASP A 3 -6.33 -7.43 -2.21
CA ASP A 3 -7.35 -8.45 -2.42
C ASP A 3 -8.62 -8.07 -1.65
N LEU A 4 -9.78 -8.21 -2.29
CA LEU A 4 -11.08 -7.97 -1.66
C LEU A 4 -11.50 -9.19 -0.85
N SER A 5 -10.72 -9.50 0.18
CA SER A 5 -11.05 -10.49 1.20
C SER A 5 -12.39 -10.16 1.86
N ASP A 6 -13.02 -11.15 2.49
CA ASP A 6 -14.30 -10.93 3.17
C ASP A 6 -14.19 -9.84 4.24
N ARG A 7 -13.07 -9.80 4.98
CA ARG A 7 -12.77 -8.76 5.97
C ARG A 7 -12.73 -7.36 5.33
N ILE A 8 -12.00 -7.18 4.23
CA ILE A 8 -11.93 -5.88 3.54
C ILE A 8 -13.29 -5.50 2.94
N ARG A 9 -14.05 -6.46 2.42
CA ARG A 9 -15.39 -6.25 1.86
C ARG A 9 -16.37 -5.76 2.91
N GLU A 10 -16.39 -6.39 4.09
CA GLU A 10 -17.20 -5.96 5.23
C GLU A 10 -16.85 -4.54 5.65
N MET A 11 -15.56 -4.22 5.78
CA MET A 11 -15.11 -2.87 6.14
C MET A 11 -15.56 -1.80 5.11
N ILE A 12 -15.62 -2.14 3.83
CA ILE A 12 -16.12 -1.25 2.78
C ILE A 12 -17.63 -1.04 2.92
N ILE A 13 -18.39 -2.13 3.13
CA ILE A 13 -19.85 -2.08 3.33
C ILE A 13 -20.19 -1.22 4.56
N ASP A 14 -19.43 -1.39 5.64
CA ASP A 14 -19.56 -0.64 6.89
C ASP A 14 -19.01 0.80 6.80
N ARG A 15 -18.48 1.20 5.64
CA ARG A 15 -17.90 2.53 5.39
C ARG A 15 -16.84 2.91 6.44
N ARG A 16 -16.02 1.94 6.85
CA ARG A 16 -14.91 2.18 7.78
C ARG A 16 -13.94 3.22 7.19
N PRO A 17 -13.27 4.02 8.03
CA PRO A 17 -12.28 4.98 7.56
C PRO A 17 -11.21 4.33 6.68
N THR A 18 -10.80 5.00 5.61
CA THR A 18 -9.79 4.48 4.66
C THR A 18 -8.47 4.13 5.34
N SER A 19 -8.11 4.81 6.43
CA SER A 19 -6.92 4.50 7.24
C SER A 19 -7.01 3.12 7.89
N GLU A 20 -8.18 2.72 8.36
CA GLU A 20 -8.40 1.39 8.93
C GLU A 20 -8.36 0.30 7.85
N ILE A 21 -8.98 0.56 6.69
CA ILE A 21 -8.95 -0.37 5.54
C ILE A 21 -7.50 -0.57 5.07
N LYS A 22 -6.71 0.52 4.97
CA LYS A 22 -5.28 0.46 4.65
C LYS A 22 -4.51 -0.39 5.67
N ARG A 23 -4.78 -0.23 6.96
CA ARG A 23 -4.11 -1.00 8.02
C ARG A 23 -4.46 -2.49 7.91
N ALA A 24 -5.74 -2.82 7.75
CA ALA A 24 -6.18 -4.20 7.57
C ALA A 24 -5.55 -4.85 6.32
N ALA A 25 -5.50 -4.12 5.21
CA ALA A 25 -4.84 -4.58 3.99
C ALA A 25 -3.35 -4.88 4.22
N ARG A 26 -2.65 -4.03 4.98
CA ARG A 26 -1.25 -4.25 5.35
C ARG A 26 -1.07 -5.51 6.19
N GLU A 27 -1.95 -5.72 7.18
CA GLU A 27 -1.96 -6.92 8.02
C GLU A 27 -2.19 -8.19 7.19
N GLU A 28 -2.98 -8.09 6.13
CA GLU A 28 -3.25 -9.18 5.17
C GLU A 28 -2.13 -9.37 4.12
N GLY A 29 -1.01 -8.66 4.26
CA GLY A 29 0.17 -8.84 3.41
C GLY A 29 0.23 -7.93 2.19
N MET A 30 -0.68 -6.94 2.07
CA MET A 30 -0.56 -5.93 1.02
C MET A 30 0.70 -5.10 1.22
N THR A 31 1.60 -5.13 0.23
CA THR A 31 2.72 -4.19 0.14
C THR A 31 2.26 -2.90 -0.52
N PHE A 32 2.55 -1.75 0.11
CA PHE A 32 2.21 -0.46 -0.49
C PHE A 32 3.17 -0.06 -1.61
N LEU A 33 2.69 0.81 -2.51
CA LEU A 33 3.45 1.25 -3.68
C LEU A 33 4.80 1.89 -3.32
N ARG A 34 4.84 2.72 -2.26
CA ARG A 34 6.08 3.35 -1.79
C ARG A 34 7.09 2.33 -1.29
N GLU A 35 6.64 1.34 -0.54
CA GLU A 35 7.52 0.29 0.02
C GLU A 35 8.10 -0.59 -1.08
N ALA A 36 7.26 -1.00 -2.03
CA ALA A 36 7.70 -1.69 -3.24
C ALA A 36 8.72 -0.85 -4.03
N GLY A 37 8.49 0.47 -4.11
CA GLY A 37 9.42 1.42 -4.72
C GLY A 37 10.77 1.47 -4.00
N ILE A 38 10.77 1.57 -2.66
CA ILE A 38 11.98 1.58 -1.84
C ILE A 38 12.77 0.27 -2.00
N ALA A 39 12.07 -0.88 -2.07
CA ALA A 39 12.72 -2.16 -2.32
C ALA A 39 13.45 -2.17 -3.69
N LYS A 40 12.84 -1.60 -4.73
CA LYS A 40 13.47 -1.44 -6.05
C LYS A 40 14.67 -0.50 -6.03
N VAL A 41 14.62 0.57 -5.24
CA VAL A 41 15.78 1.47 -5.04
C VAL A 41 16.93 0.71 -4.40
N ARG A 42 16.66 -0.08 -3.35
CA ARG A 42 17.68 -0.93 -2.69
C ARG A 42 18.28 -1.97 -3.63
N ALA A 43 17.50 -2.47 -4.58
CA ALA A 43 17.95 -3.37 -5.63
C ALA A 43 18.69 -2.67 -6.79
N GLY A 44 18.83 -1.33 -6.77
CA GLY A 44 19.49 -0.58 -7.84
C GLY A 44 18.68 -0.44 -9.13
N ILE A 45 17.37 -0.73 -9.10
CA ILE A 45 16.50 -0.74 -10.29
C ILE A 45 15.95 0.66 -10.62
N THR A 46 15.79 1.52 -9.60
CA THR A 46 15.24 2.87 -9.74
C THR A 46 15.84 3.81 -8.69
N THR A 47 15.52 5.09 -8.73
CA THR A 47 16.05 6.11 -7.83
C THR A 47 15.00 6.62 -6.84
N LEU A 48 15.44 7.12 -5.67
CA LEU A 48 14.54 7.81 -4.72
C LEU A 48 13.81 8.99 -5.38
N ARG A 49 14.48 9.68 -6.31
CA ARG A 49 13.88 10.79 -7.07
C ARG A 49 12.69 10.33 -7.92
N GLU A 50 12.80 9.18 -8.57
CA GLU A 50 11.69 8.62 -9.35
C GLU A 50 10.54 8.17 -8.44
N ILE A 51 10.84 7.50 -7.33
CA ILE A 51 9.80 7.07 -6.37
C ILE A 51 9.03 8.26 -5.79
N ASN A 52 9.71 9.36 -5.48
CA ASN A 52 9.07 10.57 -4.96
C ASN A 52 8.21 11.31 -6.00
N LYS A 53 8.35 11.02 -7.31
CA LYS A 53 7.46 11.57 -8.35
C LYS A 53 6.13 10.83 -8.46
N VAL A 54 6.13 9.53 -8.13
CA VAL A 54 4.97 8.64 -8.37
C VAL A 54 4.34 8.13 -7.07
N THR A 55 4.95 8.41 -5.92
CA THR A 55 4.43 8.06 -4.60
C THR A 55 4.56 9.25 -3.66
N PHE A 56 3.61 9.36 -2.72
CA PHE A 56 3.67 10.35 -1.66
C PHE A 56 4.76 10.01 -0.65
N ILE A 57 5.39 11.04 -0.09
CA ILE A 57 6.20 10.93 1.13
C ILE A 57 5.18 11.17 2.25
N GLU A 58 4.73 10.12 2.92
CA GLU A 58 3.96 10.25 4.18
C GLU A 58 4.90 10.66 5.32
#